data_AF-A0A3A5L4Q7-F1
#
_entry.id   AF-A0A3A5L4Q7-F1
#
_cell.length_a   1.000
_cell.length_b   1.000
_cell.length_c   1.000
_cell.angle_alpha   90.00
_cell.angle_beta   90.00
_cell.angle_gamma   90.00
#
_symmetry.space_group_name_H-M   'P 1'
#
loop_
_entity.id
_entity.type
_entity.pdbx_description
1 polymer ?
#
loop_
_entity_poly.entity_id
_entity_poly.type
_entity_poly.pdbx_seq_one_letter_code
_entity_poly.pdbx_strand_id
1 'polypeptide(L)' 'MVNAAEAGFTSPAENEILLAENMERLYHMPQVERDKLGQSGRTYFLKNFEMLTQSKRLIEILEKRIEERREKS' A
#
# COMPACT_ATOMS: atom_id res chain seq x y z
N MET A 1 2.09 5.47 1.90
CA MET A 1 2.33 6.21 0.65
C MET A 1 3.20 5.36 -0.26
N VAL A 2 3.02 5.46 -1.59
CA VAL A 2 3.70 4.62 -2.59
C VAL A 2 5.24 4.72 -2.51
N ASN A 3 5.80 5.92 -2.28
CA ASN A 3 7.25 6.08 -2.10
C ASN A 3 7.80 5.35 -0.87
N ALA A 4 7.12 5.46 0.27
CA ALA A 4 7.52 4.80 1.52
C ALA A 4 7.36 3.26 1.46
N ALA A 5 6.59 2.78 0.49
CA ALA A 5 6.43 1.36 0.20
C ALA A 5 7.36 0.88 -0.91
N GLU A 6 8.26 1.74 -1.42
CA GLU A 6 9.13 1.46 -2.58
C GLU A 6 8.35 0.88 -3.77
N ALA A 7 7.11 1.35 -3.94
CA ALA A 7 6.12 0.79 -4.85
C ALA A 7 5.90 1.65 -6.11
N GLY A 8 6.67 2.72 -6.26
CA GLY A 8 6.53 3.70 -7.34
C GLY A 8 7.10 5.06 -6.98
N PHE A 9 6.78 6.05 -7.81
CA PHE A 9 7.12 7.46 -7.62
C PHE A 9 5.85 8.29 -7.44
N THR A 10 5.99 9.45 -6.80
CA THR A 10 4.89 10.41 -6.66
C THR A 10 5.36 11.80 -7.06
N SER A 11 4.50 12.53 -7.76
CA SER A 11 4.59 13.97 -7.91
C SER A 11 3.46 14.67 -7.14
N PRO A 12 3.63 15.93 -6.71
CA PRO A 12 2.52 16.77 -6.32
C PRO A 12 1.52 16.90 -7.47
N ALA A 13 0.26 17.19 -7.12
CA ALA A 13 -0.75 17.52 -8.11
C ALA A 13 -0.29 18.72 -8.96
N GLU A 14 -0.63 18.70 -10.25
CA GLU A 14 -0.33 19.76 -11.22
C GLU A 14 1.17 20.06 -11.44
N ASN A 15 2.08 19.20 -10.99
CA ASN A 15 3.49 19.30 -11.34
C ASN A 15 3.81 18.38 -12.53
N GLU A 16 3.63 18.92 -13.73
CA GLU A 16 3.83 18.25 -15.01
C GLU A 16 5.30 17.89 -15.26
N ILE A 17 6.24 18.72 -14.78
CA ILE A 17 7.67 18.51 -14.93
C ILE A 17 8.10 17.26 -14.17
N LEU A 18 7.78 17.18 -12.88
CA LEU A 18 8.15 16.02 -12.05
C LEU A 18 7.40 14.75 -12.46
N LEU A 19 6.17 14.89 -12.99
CA LEU A 19 5.46 13.76 -13.58
C LEU A 19 6.23 13.20 -14.79
N ALA A 20 6.66 14.06 -15.72
CA ALA A 20 7.43 13.65 -16.88
C ALA A 20 8.77 13.01 -16.49
N GLU A 21 9.49 13.58 -15.52
CA GLU A 21 10.73 13.00 -14.99
C GLU A 21 10.51 11.60 -14.38
N ASN A 22 9.43 11.41 -13.63
CA ASN A 22 9.09 10.10 -13.06
C ASN A 22 8.75 9.07 -14.14
N MET A 23 8.06 9.48 -15.22
CA MET A 23 7.75 8.62 -16.36
C MET A 23 9.03 8.21 -17.10
N GLU A 24 9.91 9.17 -17.39
CA GLU A 24 11.21 8.93 -18.03
C GLU A 24 12.08 8.00 -17.20
N ARG A 25 12.12 8.19 -15.88
CA ARG A 25 12.83 7.31 -14.95
C ARG A 25 12.30 5.88 -15.01
N LEU A 26 10.98 5.69 -15.03
CA LEU A 26 10.38 4.36 -15.11
C LEU A 26 10.64 3.69 -16.47
N TYR A 27 10.59 4.46 -17.56
CA TYR A 27 10.86 3.97 -18.91
C TYR A 27 12.28 3.43 -19.04
N HIS A 28 13.26 4.18 -18.54
CA HIS A 28 14.67 3.81 -18.59
C HIS A 28 15.11 2.82 -17.48
N MET A 29 14.25 2.55 -16.49
CA MET A 29 14.55 1.63 -15.39
C MET A 29 14.78 0.20 -15.91
N PRO A 30 15.83 -0.52 -15.46
CA PRO A 30 16.01 -1.93 -15.81
C PRO A 30 14.81 -2.79 -15.41
N GLN A 31 14.51 -3.83 -16.20
CA GLN A 31 13.37 -4.72 -15.92
C GLN A 31 13.40 -5.29 -14.51
N VAL A 32 14.59 -5.71 -14.03
CA VAL A 32 14.77 -6.27 -12.69
C VAL A 32 14.36 -5.28 -11.59
N GLU A 33 14.62 -3.99 -11.77
CA GLU A 33 14.22 -2.96 -10.82
C GLU A 33 12.72 -2.67 -10.91
N ARG A 34 12.14 -2.69 -12.12
CA ARG A 34 10.68 -2.58 -12.30
C ARG A 34 9.92 -3.74 -11.67
N ASP A 35 10.46 -4.95 -11.75
CA ASP A 35 9.86 -6.14 -11.13
C ASP A 35 9.84 -6.02 -9.61
N LYS A 36 10.95 -5.53 -9.01
CA LYS A 36 11.02 -5.22 -7.58
C LYS A 36 9.98 -4.17 -7.19
N LEU A 37 9.88 -3.09 -7.96
CA LEU A 37 8.91 -2.00 -7.75
C LEU A 37 7.47 -2.55 -7.75
N GLY A 38 7.14 -3.40 -8.72
CA GLY A 38 5.84 -4.06 -8.83
C GLY A 38 5.55 -5.02 -7.66
N GLN A 39 6.55 -5.80 -7.24
CA GLN A 39 6.42 -6.72 -6.12
C GLN A 39 6.19 -5.97 -4.79
N SER A 40 6.90 -4.86 -4.59
CA SER A 40 6.70 -3.97 -3.44
C SER A 40 5.29 -3.38 -3.44
N GLY A 41 4.80 -2.91 -4.59
CA GLY A 41 3.42 -2.42 -4.74
C GLY A 41 2.37 -3.49 -4.41
N ARG A 42 2.53 -4.71 -4.94
CA ARG A 42 1.63 -5.83 -4.63
C ARG A 42 1.63 -6.16 -3.14
N THR A 43 2.81 -6.21 -2.53
CA THR A 43 2.96 -6.51 -1.10
C THR A 43 2.28 -5.45 -0.24
N TYR A 44 2.47 -4.18 -0.57
CA TYR A 44 1.81 -3.07 0.11
C TYR A 44 0.29 -3.12 -0.03
N PHE A 45 -0.22 -3.43 -1.23
CA PHE A 45 -1.65 -3.61 -1.46
C PHE A 45 -2.23 -4.73 -0.59
N LEU A 46 -1.63 -5.92 -0.64
CA LEU A 46 -2.09 -7.09 0.11
C LEU A 46 -2.14 -6.82 1.62
N LYS A 47 -1.13 -6.12 2.15
CA LYS A 47 -1.05 -5.82 3.57
C LYS A 47 -2.09 -4.78 4.03
N ASN A 48 -2.39 -3.77 3.21
CA ASN A 48 -3.10 -2.57 3.68
C ASN A 48 -4.51 -2.41 3.10
N PHE A 49 -4.80 -3.00 1.94
CA PHE A 49 -6.04 -2.72 1.18
C PHE A 49 -6.80 -3.98 0.76
N GLU A 50 -6.21 -5.17 0.88
CA GLU A 50 -6.91 -6.41 0.53
C GLU A 50 -8.09 -6.64 1.47
N MET A 51 -9.29 -6.63 0.90
CA MET A 51 -10.53 -6.53 1.64
C MET A 51 -10.77 -7.72 2.57
N LEU A 52 -10.43 -8.96 2.16
CA LEU A 52 -10.63 -10.13 3.01
C LEU A 52 -9.80 -10.03 4.28
N THR A 53 -8.54 -9.64 4.15
CA THR A 53 -7.62 -9.44 5.27
C THR A 53 -8.10 -8.30 6.18
N GLN A 54 -8.54 -7.17 5.62
CA GLN A 54 -9.07 -6.06 6.42
C GLN A 54 -10.38 -6.41 7.13
N SER A 55 -11.28 -7.15 6.46
CA SER A 55 -12.55 -7.61 7.05
C SER A 55 -12.32 -8.62 8.18
N LYS A 56 -11.40 -9.58 8.01
CA LYS A 56 -11.02 -10.51 9.09
C LYS A 56 -10.47 -9.77 10.31
N ARG A 57 -9.55 -8.82 10.07
CA ARG A 57 -9.00 -8.00 11.15
C ARG A 57 -10.07 -7.16 11.85
N LEU A 58 -11.06 -6.67 11.13
CA LEU A 58 -12.19 -5.96 11.72
C LEU A 58 -13.03 -6.88 12.61
N ILE A 59 -13.33 -8.10 12.15
CA ILE A 59 -14.05 -9.11 12.93
C ILE A 59 -13.30 -9.40 14.24
N GLU A 60 -11.99 -9.68 14.17
CA GLU A 60 -11.16 -9.93 15.36
C GLU A 60 -11.21 -8.78 16.37
N ILE A 61 -11.15 -7.53 15.90
CA ILE A 61 -11.25 -6.34 16.76
C ILE A 61 -12.63 -6.26 17.44
N LEU A 62 -13.70 -6.56 16.70
CA LEU A 62 -15.06 -6.51 17.22
C LEU A 62 -15.32 -7.63 18.23
N GLU A 63 -14.89 -8.85 17.93
CA GLU A 63 -14.97 -10.00 18.85
C GLU A 63 -14.24 -9.72 20.16
N LYS A 64 -13.00 -9.23 20.08
CA LYS A 64 -12.22 -8.84 21.27
C LYS A 64 -12.94 -7.79 22.12
N ARG A 65 -13.53 -6.77 21.49
CA ARG A 65 -14.28 -5.71 22.20
C ARG A 65 -15.56 -6.23 22.85
N ILE A 66 -16.22 -7.22 22.24
CA ILE A 66 -17.42 -7.84 22.81
C ILE A 66 -17.04 -8.63 24.07
N GLU A 67 -15.95 -9.40 24.01
CA GLU A 67 -15.46 -10.19 25.14
C GLU A 67 -15.05 -9.29 26.32
N GLU A 68 -14.24 -8.26 26.06
CA GLU A 68 -13.83 -7.27 27.08
C GLU A 68 -15.01 -6.55 27.75
N ARG A 69 -16.16 -6.44 27.07
CA ARG A 69 -17.39 -5.87 27.66
C ARG A 69 -18.14 -6.87 28.51
N ARG A 70 -18.15 -8.15 28.15
CA ARG A 70 -18.81 -9.23 28.92
C ARG A 70 -18.10 -9.49 30.24
N GLU A 71 -16.77 -9.46 30.24
CA GLU A 71 -15.97 -9.63 31.47
C GLU A 71 -16.12 -8.46 32.47
N LYS A 72 -16.65 -7.31 32.02
CA LYS A 72 -16.84 -6.10 32.85
C LYS A 72 -18.28 -5.89 33.34
N SER A 73 -19.24 -6.74 32.95
CA SER A 73 -20.64 -6.74 33.42
C SER A 73 -20.86 -7.83 34.46
#